data_AF-A0A090TEF1-F1
#
_entry.id   AF-A0A090TEF1-F1
#
_cell.length_a   1.000
_cell.length_b   1.000
_cell.length_c   1.000
_cell.angle_alpha   90.00
_cell.angle_beta   90.00
_cell.angle_gamma   90.00
#
_symmetry.space_group_name_H-M   'P 1'
#
loop_
_entity.id
_entity.type
_entity.pdbx_description
1 polymer ?
#
loop_
_entity_poly.entity_id
_entity_poly.type
_entity_poly.pdbx_seq_one_letter_code
_entity_poly.pdbx_strand_id
1 'polypeptide(L)'
;MRPNVARVALPVPLDKQFDYLVPAHLFPVVGGRVSVPFGPKTLVGIVIAFSHESEFPIEKLKPIKAALDSSPVWSKPLFELISWCSFITSIRLGTR
;
A
#
# COMPACT_ATOMS: atom_id res chain seq x y z
N MET A 1 -16.57 12.39 -2.41
CA MET A 1 -16.72 11.05 -1.81
C MET A 1 -15.35 10.65 -1.27
N ARG A 2 -15.22 10.10 -0.07
CA ARG A 2 -13.89 9.68 0.46
C ARG A 2 -13.52 8.32 -0.14
N PRO A 3 -12.28 8.12 -0.63
CA PRO A 3 -11.87 6.81 -1.12
C PRO A 3 -11.89 5.79 0.02
N ASN A 4 -12.51 4.65 -0.25
CA ASN A 4 -12.68 3.55 0.71
C ASN A 4 -11.68 2.41 0.46
N VAL A 5 -10.87 2.49 -0.60
CA VAL A 5 -9.82 1.52 -0.90
C VAL A 5 -8.44 2.20 -0.83
N ALA A 6 -7.52 1.56 -0.14
CA ALA A 6 -6.10 1.91 -0.11
C ALA A 6 -5.29 0.79 -0.75
N ARG A 7 -4.41 1.17 -1.67
CA ARG A 7 -3.45 0.28 -2.28
C ARG A 7 -2.16 0.30 -1.49
N VAL A 8 -1.75 -0.86 -0.99
CA VAL A 8 -0.67 -1.02 -0.02
C VAL A 8 0.44 -1.90 -0.60
N ALA A 9 1.67 -1.40 -0.56
CA ALA A 9 2.86 -2.19 -0.82
C ALA A 9 3.27 -2.94 0.45
N LEU A 10 3.54 -4.24 0.33
CA LEU A 10 3.94 -5.10 1.44
C LEU A 10 5.36 -5.63 1.24
N PRO A 11 6.13 -5.84 2.32
CA PRO A 11 7.48 -6.41 2.25
C PRO A 11 7.42 -7.93 2.03
N VAL A 12 6.90 -8.34 0.88
CA VAL A 12 6.74 -9.74 0.47
C VAL A 12 7.38 -9.94 -0.91
N PRO A 13 7.84 -11.16 -1.27
CA PRO A 13 8.48 -11.43 -2.55
C PRO A 13 7.43 -11.54 -3.68
N LEU A 14 6.56 -10.54 -3.79
CA LEU A 14 5.53 -10.44 -4.80
C LEU A 14 5.58 -9.02 -5.35
N ASP A 15 5.81 -8.91 -6.66
CA ASP A 15 5.83 -7.63 -7.36
C ASP A 15 4.40 -7.16 -7.67
N LYS A 16 3.61 -6.96 -6.60
CA LYS A 16 2.25 -6.45 -6.69
C LYS A 16 1.87 -5.66 -5.46
N GLN A 17 0.91 -4.76 -5.67
CA GLN A 17 0.28 -4.00 -4.62
C GLN A 17 -1.02 -4.70 -4.21
N PHE A 18 -1.47 -4.46 -2.97
CA PHE A 18 -2.64 -5.12 -2.40
C PHE A 18 -3.68 -4.09 -2.00
N ASP A 19 -4.92 -4.33 -2.40
CA ASP A 19 -6.03 -3.45 -2.06
C ASP A 19 -6.60 -3.82 -0.68
N TYR A 20 -6.84 -2.81 0.15
CA TYR A 20 -7.43 -2.93 1.47
C TYR A 20 -8.54 -1.89 1.66
N LEU A 21 -9.55 -2.23 2.47
CA LEU A 21 -10.56 -1.25 2.86
C LEU A 21 -9.99 -0.27 3.87
N VAL A 22 -10.37 0.99 3.73
CA VAL A 22 -10.10 2.06 4.70
C VAL A 22 -11.33 2.20 5.59
N PRO A 23 -11.28 1.74 6.86
CA PRO A 23 -12.36 1.98 7.81
C PRO A 23 -12.58 3.48 8.00
N ALA A 24 -13.84 3.89 8.21
CA ALA A 24 -14.21 5.31 8.32
C ALA A 24 -13.48 6.07 9.44
N HIS A 25 -13.05 5.37 10.49
CA HIS A 25 -12.34 5.94 11.64
C HIS A 25 -10.82 6.05 11.45
N LEU A 26 -10.26 5.49 10.37
CA LEU A 26 -8.82 5.57 10.09
C LEU A 26 -8.53 6.65 9.05
N PHE A 27 -7.40 7.33 9.21
CA PHE A 27 -6.93 8.40 8.32
C PHE A 27 -5.49 8.14 7.87
N PRO A 28 -5.25 7.04 7.12
CA PRO A 28 -3.94 6.80 6.56
C PRO A 28 -3.60 7.87 5.51
N VAL A 29 -2.31 8.03 5.24
CA VAL A 29 -1.78 8.97 4.23
C VAL A 29 -0.90 8.21 3.24
N VAL A 30 -0.84 8.69 1.99
CA VAL A 30 0.09 8.15 0.99
C VAL A 30 1.53 8.31 1.48
N GLY A 31 2.34 7.27 1.35
CA GLY A 31 3.69 7.21 1.91
C GLY A 31 3.74 6.95 3.43
N GLY A 32 2.58 6.83 4.09
CA GLY A 32 2.47 6.46 5.51
C GLY A 32 2.39 4.93 5.70
N ARG A 33 2.80 4.46 6.89
CA ARG A 33 2.70 3.03 7.23
C ARG A 33 1.32 2.68 7.74
N VAL A 34 0.87 1.48 7.38
CA VAL A 34 -0.38 0.87 7.82
C VAL A 34 -0.15 -0.56 8.28
N SER A 35 -0.87 -0.98 9.31
CA SER A 35 -0.92 -2.37 9.74
C SER A 35 -2.09 -3.07 9.05
N VAL A 36 -1.80 -4.18 8.36
CA VAL A 36 -2.79 -4.90 7.54
C VAL A 36 -2.71 -6.42 7.74
N PRO A 37 -3.84 -7.15 7.62
CA PRO A 37 -3.83 -8.60 7.63
C PRO A 37 -3.27 -9.16 6.32
N PHE A 38 -2.40 -10.16 6.42
CA PHE A 38 -1.87 -10.88 5.27
C PHE A 38 -1.76 -12.39 5.59
N GLY A 39 -2.70 -13.17 5.04
CA GLY A 39 -2.89 -14.56 5.45
C GLY A 39 -3.16 -14.67 6.97
N PRO A 40 -2.41 -15.49 7.71
CA PRO A 40 -2.53 -15.61 9.17
C PRO A 40 -1.75 -14.53 9.95
N LYS A 41 -0.91 -13.73 9.27
CA LYS A 41 -0.04 -12.73 9.90
C LYS A 41 -0.63 -11.32 9.78
N THR A 42 -0.08 -10.41 10.56
CA THR A 42 -0.27 -8.96 10.38
C THR A 42 1.07 -8.38 9.94
N LEU A 43 1.07 -7.59 8.88
CA LEU A 43 2.27 -6.96 8.34
C LEU A 43 2.12 -5.44 8.37
N VAL A 44 3.26 -4.76 8.33
CA VAL A 44 3.31 -3.32 8.09
C VAL A 44 3.59 -3.10 6.61
N GLY A 45 2.72 -2.33 5.96
CA GLY A 45 2.87 -1.91 4.57
C GLY A 45 2.86 -0.40 4.44
N ILE A 46 3.11 0.07 3.22
CA ILE A 46 3.08 1.50 2.86
C ILE A 46 1.91 1.75 1.96
N VAL A 47 1.12 2.79 2.24
CA VAL A 47 0.06 3.22 1.34
C VAL A 47 0.67 3.90 0.13
N ILE A 48 0.41 3.35 -1.05
CA ILE A 48 0.91 3.88 -2.33
C ILE A 48 -0.11 4.82 -2.97
N ALA A 49 -1.39 4.46 -2.90
CA ALA A 49 -2.47 5.25 -3.50
C ALA A 49 -3.81 4.96 -2.82
N PHE A 50 -4.78 5.85 -3.06
CA PHE A 50 -6.18 5.63 -2.73
C PHE A 50 -7.00 5.47 -4.00
N SER A 51 -8.04 4.65 -3.94
CA SER A 51 -8.96 4.40 -5.05
C SER A 51 -10.40 4.29 -4.55
N HIS A 52 -11.34 4.56 -5.46
CA HIS A 52 -12.77 4.24 -5.28
C HIS A 52 -13.13 2.87 -5.87
N GLU A 53 -12.23 2.33 -6.69
CA GLU A 53 -12.41 1.09 -7.43
C GLU A 53 -11.33 0.09 -7.03
N SER A 54 -11.69 -1.18 -7.01
CA SER A 54 -10.74 -2.29 -6.87
C SER A 54 -11.08 -3.33 -7.93
N GLU A 55 -10.06 -4.02 -8.43
CA GLU A 55 -10.25 -5.18 -9.31
C GLU A 55 -10.98 -6.33 -8.60
N PHE A 56 -11.00 -6.32 -7.26
CA PHE A 56 -11.71 -7.29 -6.44
C PHE A 56 -13.01 -6.70 -5.91
N PRO A 57 -14.07 -7.53 -5.72
CA PRO A 57 -15.26 -7.11 -5.02
C PRO A 57 -14.92 -6.54 -3.64
N ILE A 58 -15.45 -5.35 -3.34
CA ILE A 58 -15.20 -4.59 -2.10
C ILE A 58 -15.42 -5.47 -0.86
N GLU A 59 -16.43 -6.35 -0.89
CA GLU A 59 -16.77 -7.28 0.20
C GLU A 59 -15.67 -8.29 0.53
N LYS A 60 -14.78 -8.60 -0.42
CA LYS A 60 -13.66 -9.53 -0.22
C LYS A 60 -12.40 -8.84 0.30
N LEU A 61 -12.35 -7.52 0.26
CA LEU A 61 -11.21 -6.75 0.71
C LEU A 61 -11.15 -6.76 2.25
N LYS A 62 -9.97 -7.05 2.78
CA LYS A 62 -9.76 -6.99 4.24
C LYS A 62 -9.59 -5.53 4.67
N PRO A 63 -10.02 -5.16 5.90
CA PRO A 63 -9.80 -3.82 6.41
C PRO A 63 -8.37 -3.59 6.89
N ILE A 64 -7.89 -2.35 6.76
CA ILE A 64 -6.70 -1.87 7.47
C ILE A 64 -6.97 -1.94 8.98
N LYS A 65 -6.00 -2.45 9.75
CA LYS A 65 -6.09 -2.56 11.21
C LYS A 65 -5.72 -1.25 11.91
N ALA A 66 -4.67 -0.58 11.45
CA ALA A 66 -4.21 0.67 12.03
C ALA A 66 -3.45 1.53 11.00
N ALA A 67 -3.59 2.86 11.12
CA ALA A 67 -2.69 3.82 10.50
C ALA A 67 -1.61 4.19 11.52
N LEU A 68 -0.34 3.99 11.17
CA LEU A 68 0.78 4.15 12.10
C LEU A 68 1.44 5.53 12.02
N ASP A 69 1.23 6.25 10.92
CA ASP A 69 1.76 7.59 10.69
C ASP A 69 0.65 8.55 10.25
N SER A 70 0.69 9.78 10.75
CA SER A 70 -0.20 10.88 10.35
C SER A 70 0.34 11.71 9.18
N SER A 71 1.61 11.51 8.81
CA SER A 71 2.28 12.14 7.68
C SER A 71 3.12 11.11 6.92
N PRO A 72 3.44 11.34 5.64
CA PRO A 72 4.33 10.45 4.89
C PRO A 72 5.64 10.23 5.64
N VAL A 73 6.16 9.00 5.64
CA VAL A 73 7.41 8.65 6.31
C VAL A 73 8.61 9.31 5.61
N TRP A 74 8.50 9.52 4.30
CA TRP A 74 9.53 10.14 3.49
C TRP A 74 9.10 11.51 2.99
N SER A 75 10.07 12.39 2.79
CA SER A 75 9.86 13.61 2.03
C SER A 75 9.44 13.26 0.60
N LYS A 76 8.65 14.14 -0.03
CA LYS A 76 8.13 13.93 -1.38
C LYS A 76 9.24 13.57 -2.42
N PRO A 77 10.39 14.26 -2.48
CA PRO A 77 11.45 13.91 -3.44
C PRO A 77 12.02 12.51 -3.21
N LEU A 78 12.13 12.09 -1.94
CA LEU A 78 12.65 10.78 -1.59
C LEU A 78 11.62 9.68 -1.91
N PHE A 79 10.33 9.94 -1.69
CA PHE A 79 9.27 9.01 -2.07
C PHE A 79 9.20 8.80 -3.59
N GLU A 80 9.33 9.87 -4.38
CA GLU A 80 9.40 9.78 -5.85
C GLU A 80 10.61 8.97 -6.31
N LEU A 81 11.79 9.18 -5.71
CA LEU A 81 12.99 8.41 -6.00
C LEU A 81 12.82 6.92 -5.66
N ILE A 82 12.26 6.59 -4.49
CA ILE A 82 12.01 5.20 -4.07
C ILE A 82 10.99 4.54 -5.01
N SER A 83 9.92 5.25 -5.36
CA SER A 83 8.91 4.77 -6.30
C SER A 83 9.51 4.48 -7.67
N TRP A 84 10.43 5.34 -8.14
CA TRP A 84 11.16 5.14 -9.40
C TRP A 84 12.13 3.96 -9.33
N CYS A 85 12.88 3.81 -8.23
CA CYS A 85 13.78 2.68 -8.02
C CYS A 85 13.03 1.34 -7.97
N SER A 86 11.87 1.29 -7.29
CA SER A 86 11.02 0.10 -7.25
C SER A 86 10.56 -0.33 -8.64
N PHE A 87 10.25 0.64 -9.51
CA PHE A 87 9.89 0.36 -10.90
C PHE A 87 11.06 -0.26 -11.70
N ILE A 88 12.29 0.21 -11.45
CA ILE A 88 13.49 -0.33 -12.11
C ILE A 88 13.83 -1.74 -11.62
N THR A 89 13.68 -2.05 -10.34
CA THR A 89 14.00 -3.38 -9.80
C THR A 89 13.06 -4.48 -10.31
N SER A 90 11.85 -4.11 -10.74
CA SER A 90 10.88 -5.01 -11.34
C SER A 90 11.20 -5.37 -12.80
N ILE A 91 12.10 -4.64 -13.46
CA ILE A 91 12.72 -5.09 -14.71
C ILE A 91 13.70 -6.21 -14.37
N ARG A 92 13.36 -7.45 -14.77
CA ARG A 92 14.34 -8.54 -14.82
C ARG A 92 15.56 -8.02 -15.58
N LEU A 93 16.69 -7.88 -14.89
CA LEU A 93 18.00 -7.97 -15.54
C LEU A 93 18.05 -9.37 -16.15
N GLY A 94 17.60 -9.48 -17.39
CA GLY A 94 17.74 -10.66 -18.20
C GLY A 94 19.23 -10.90 -18.43
N THR A 95 19.87 -11.59 -17.50
CA THR A 95 21.08 -12.35 -17.80
C THR A 95 20.64 -13.44 -18.77
N ARG A 96 21.09 -13.29 -20.03
CA ARG A 96 21.21 -14.40 -20.97
C ARG A 96 22.07 -15.50 -20.37
#